data_AF-A0A8T4KA55-F1
#
_entry.id   AF-A0A8T4KA55-F1
#
_cell.length_a   1.000
_cell.length_b   1.000
_cell.length_c   1.000
_cell.angle_alpha   90.00
_cell.angle_beta   90.00
_cell.angle_gamma   90.00
#
_symmetry.space_group_name_H-M   'P 1'
#
loop_
_entity.id
_entity.type
_entity.pdbx_description
1 polymer ?
#
loop_
_entity_poly.entity_id
_entity_poly.type
_entity_poly.pdbx_seq_one_letter_code
_entity_poly.pdbx_strand_id
1 'polypeptide(L)' 'MADTKKREEYIYQVDKIKFIVTPVYKENGESMRDILLKLMLADLESA' A
#
# COMPACT_ATOMS: atom_id res chain seq x y z
N MET A 1 -6.78 23.13 -0.72
CA MET A 1 -7.15 22.79 0.67
C MET A 1 -7.38 21.29 0.77
N ALA A 2 -6.96 20.69 1.90
CA ALA A 2 -7.11 19.28 2.29
C ALA A 2 -6.06 18.29 1.74
N ASP A 3 -4.78 18.52 2.08
CA ASP A 3 -3.78 17.47 2.27
C ASP A 3 -4.23 16.51 3.38
N THR A 4 -5.22 15.68 3.07
CA THR A 4 -5.49 14.48 3.85
C THR A 4 -4.40 13.48 3.49
N LYS A 5 -3.23 13.58 4.14
CA LYS A 5 -2.34 12.44 4.36
C LYS A 5 -3.18 11.39 5.09
N LYS A 6 -4.01 10.64 4.36
CA LYS A 6 -4.72 9.47 4.86
C LYS A 6 -3.62 8.57 5.38
N ARG A 7 -3.44 8.54 6.70
CA ARG A 7 -2.76 7.43 7.35
C ARG A 7 -3.68 6.25 7.07
N GLU A 8 -3.41 5.56 5.98
CA GLU A 8 -4.07 4.30 5.70
C GLU A 8 -3.68 3.40 6.88
N GLU A 9 -4.65 2.87 7.59
CA GLU A 9 -4.36 1.99 8.72
C GLU A 9 -5.14 0.72 8.44
N TYR A 10 -4.41 -0.33 8.10
CA TYR A 10 -4.99 -1.61 7.76
C TYR A 10 -4.90 -2.51 8.98
N ILE A 11 -6.05 -2.98 9.44
CA ILE A 11 -6.12 -3.91 10.56
C ILE A 11 -6.33 -5.31 9.98
N TYR A 12 -5.30 -6.14 10.09
CA TYR A 12 -5.36 -7.54 9.69
C TYR A 12 -5.55 -8.39 10.95
N GLN A 13 -6.61 -9.18 10.98
CA GLN A 13 -6.78 -10.16 12.04
C GLN A 13 -6.26 -11.50 11.55
N VAL A 14 -5.19 -12.00 12.19
CA VAL A 14 -4.66 -13.34 11.96
C VAL A 14 -4.94 -14.13 13.24
N ASP A 15 -5.82 -15.12 13.13
CA ASP A 15 -6.37 -15.87 14.26
C ASP A 15 -7.04 -14.95 15.31
N LYS A 16 -6.40 -14.82 16.50
CA LYS A 16 -6.84 -14.00 17.63
C LYS A 16 -5.99 -12.73 17.81
N ILE A 17 -4.97 -12.53 16.98
CA ILE A 17 -4.05 -11.40 17.09
C ILE A 17 -4.38 -10.40 15.98
N LYS A 18 -4.49 -9.12 16.37
CA LYS A 18 -4.71 -8.02 15.43
C LYS A 18 -3.37 -7.37 15.10
N PHE A 19 -3.06 -7.32 13.82
CA PHE A 19 -1.92 -6.63 13.25
C PHE A 19 -2.39 -5.31 12.68
N ILE A 20 -1.88 -4.21 13.24
CA ILE A 20 -2.15 -2.87 12.75
C ILE A 20 -0.99 -2.48 11.86
N VAL A 21 -1.28 -2.32 10.57
CA VAL A 21 -0.29 -1.99 9.54
C VAL A 21 -0.56 -0.57 9.05
N THR A 22 0.36 0.33 9.35
CA THR A 22 0.35 1.70 8.83
C THR A 22 1.42 1.79 7.74
N PRO A 23 1.05 1.81 6.45
CA PRO A 23 2.01 2.00 5.38
C PRO A 23 2.59 3.41 5.47
N VAL A 24 3.91 3.49 5.54
CA VAL A 24 4.64 4.76 5.49
C VAL A 24 5.05 4.99 4.05
N TYR A 25 4.28 5.81 3.35
CA TYR A 25 4.68 6.32 2.04
C TYR A 25 5.78 7.36 2.24
N LYS A 26 6.94 7.15 1.61
CA LYS A 26 7.97 8.19 1.54
C LYS A 26 7.44 9.33 0.66
N GLU A 27 7.87 10.57 0.89
CA GLU A 27 7.44 11.74 0.09
C GLU A 27 7.86 11.65 -1.39
N ASN A 28 8.91 10.88 -1.71
CA ASN A 28 9.28 10.44 -3.06
C ASN A 28 9.11 8.92 -3.24
N GLY A 29 8.36 8.28 -2.34
CA GLY A 29 8.07 6.86 -2.39
C GLY A 29 6.93 6.59 -3.35
N GLU A 30 6.99 5.45 -4.02
CA GLU A 30 5.93 5.02 -4.91
C GLU A 30 4.66 4.79 -4.08
N SER A 31 3.54 5.36 -4.54
CA SER A 31 2.25 5.12 -3.89
C SER A 31 1.88 3.64 -4.04
N MET A 32 1.06 3.09 -3.14
CA MET A 32 0.65 1.68 -3.23
C MET A 32 0.00 1.36 -4.57
N ARG A 33 -0.75 2.32 -5.14
CA ARG A 33 -1.30 2.25 -6.50
C ARG A 33 -0.21 2.07 -7.55
N ASP A 34 0.89 2.81 -7.44
CA ASP A 34 2.00 2.77 -8.39
C ASP A 34 2.75 1.43 -8.31
N ILE A 35 2.97 0.93 -7.08
CA ILE A 35 3.56 -0.38 -6.83
C ILE A 35 2.69 -1.50 -7.41
N LEU A 36 1.38 -1.45 -7.16
CA LEU A 36 0.41 -2.40 -7.72
C LEU A 36 0.39 -2.36 -9.25
N LEU A 37 0.42 -1.15 -9.84
CA LEU A 37 0.45 -1.00 -11.29
C LEU A 37 1.73 -1.61 -11.88
N LYS A 38 2.90 -1.34 -11.29
CA LYS A 38 4.16 -1.95 -11.73
C LYS A 38 4.17 -3.46 -11.62
N LEU A 39 3.61 -4.03 -10.54
CA LEU A 39 3.49 -5.47 -10.39
C LEU A 39 2.61 -6.09 -11.48
N MET A 40 1.46 -5.48 -11.78
CA MET A 40 0.59 -5.95 -12.86
C MET A 40 1.25 -5.84 -14.23
N LEU A 41 2.01 -4.76 -14.49
CA LEU A 41 2.77 -4.60 -15.72
C LEU A 41 3.89 -5.63 -15.84
N ALA A 42 4.65 -5.87 -14.76
CA ALA A 42 5.70 -6.88 -14.74
C ALA A 42 5.15 -8.30 -14.97
N ASP A 43 3.96 -8.60 -14.46
CA ASP A 43 3.27 -9.88 -14.70
C ASP A 43 2.85 -10.02 -16.19
N LEU A 44 2.38 -8.94 -16.81
CA LEU A 44 2.00 -8.89 -18.23
C LEU A 44 3.20 -8.95 -19.19
N GLU A 45 4.33 -8.33 -18.84
CA GLU A 45 5.57 -8.40 -19.64
C GLU A 45 6.24 -9.78 -19.56
N SER A 46 5.90 -10.58 -18.54
CA SER A 46 6.38 -11.95 -18.39
C SER A 46 5.60 -12.97 -19.25
N ALA A 47 4.58 -12.55 -20.00
CA ALA A 47 3.69 -13.38 -20.82
C ALA A 47 4.01 -13.33 -22.33
#